data_AF-Q8RLA5-F1
#
_entry.id   AF-Q8RLA5-F1
#
_cell.length_a   1.000
_cell.length_b   1.000
_cell.length_c   1.000
_cell.angle_alpha   90.00
_cell.angle_beta   90.00
_cell.angle_gamma   90.00
#
_symmetry.space_group_name_H-M   'P 1'
#
loop_
_entity.id
_entity.type
_entity.pdbx_description
1 polymer ?
#
loop_
_entity_poly.entity_id
_entity_poly.type
_entity_poly.pdbx_seq_one_letter_code
_entity_poly.pdbx_strand_id
1 'polypeptide(L)'
;MNLFIMQNGIAHNGLILLCLMKGESVYARDVSLCPITLFCTCRYPLLWVPAFLFTLCKEKLMKRHLNTSYRLVWNHITGTLVVASELARSRGKRAGVAVALSLAAVTSVPALAADTVVQAGETVNDGTLTNHDNQIVFGTANGMTISTGLEYGPDNEANTGGQWIQNGGTANNTTVTGGGLQRVNPGGSVSDTVISAGGGQSLQGQAVNTTLNGGEQWVHEDGIATGTVINEKGWQAIKSGAVATDTVVNTGAEGGPDAENGDTGQTVYGDAVRTTINKNGRQIVAAEGTANTTVVYAGGDQTVHGHALDTTLN
;
A
#
# COMPACT_ATOMS: atom_id res chain seq x y z
N MET A 1 -5.47 -28.56 -46.26
CA MET A 1 -6.81 -27.92 -46.32
C MET A 1 -7.28 -27.86 -44.88
N ASN A 2 -7.19 -26.80 -44.09
CA ASN A 2 -7.13 -25.34 -44.31
C ASN A 2 -6.10 -24.79 -43.29
N LEU A 3 -5.08 -24.01 -43.65
CA LEU A 3 -5.09 -22.57 -43.99
C LEU A 3 -5.97 -21.70 -43.07
N PHE A 4 -5.36 -21.09 -42.06
CA PHE A 4 -5.70 -19.74 -41.64
C PHE A 4 -4.45 -18.87 -41.88
N ILE A 5 -4.56 -17.96 -42.83
CA ILE A 5 -3.63 -16.86 -43.09
C ILE A 5 -4.44 -15.56 -42.94
N MET A 6 -3.93 -14.63 -42.13
CA MET A 6 -3.91 -13.17 -42.39
C MET A 6 -2.78 -12.59 -41.51
N GLN A 7 -1.64 -12.14 -42.06
CA GLN A 7 -1.34 -10.84 -42.71
C GLN A 7 -1.49 -9.65 -41.73
N ASN A 8 -0.60 -8.67 -41.53
CA ASN A 8 0.68 -8.19 -42.08
C ASN A 8 1.37 -7.41 -40.91
N GLY A 9 2.69 -7.25 -40.79
CA GLY A 9 3.75 -7.61 -41.71
C GLY A 9 5.16 -7.25 -41.23
N ILE A 10 6.05 -7.41 -42.21
CA ILE A 10 7.42 -6.90 -42.39
C ILE A 10 8.46 -7.34 -41.36
N ALA A 11 9.39 -8.14 -41.90
CA ALA A 11 10.55 -8.73 -41.28
C ALA A 11 11.56 -7.70 -40.77
N HIS A 12 12.26 -8.05 -39.68
CA HIS A 12 13.72 -8.01 -39.65
C HIS A 12 14.25 -9.04 -38.65
N ASN A 13 15.05 -9.98 -39.19
CA ASN A 13 16.06 -10.82 -38.52
C ASN A 13 15.69 -11.48 -37.17
N GLY A 14 15.36 -12.77 -37.20
CA GLY A 14 15.41 -13.59 -35.99
C GLY A 14 14.93 -15.03 -36.20
N LEU A 15 15.88 -15.96 -36.14
CA LEU A 15 15.73 -17.41 -36.23
C LEU A 15 14.62 -17.96 -35.28
N ILE A 16 13.70 -18.78 -35.79
CA ILE A 16 12.71 -19.52 -34.98
C ILE A 16 13.43 -20.73 -34.36
N LEU A 17 13.54 -20.78 -33.02
CA LEU A 17 14.01 -21.97 -32.30
C LEU A 17 12.82 -22.73 -31.72
N LEU A 18 12.61 -23.96 -32.20
CA LEU A 18 11.56 -24.87 -31.76
C LEU A 18 11.98 -25.53 -30.43
N CYS A 19 11.35 -25.17 -29.31
CA CYS A 19 11.53 -25.92 -28.05
C CYS A 19 10.60 -27.14 -28.01
N LEU A 20 11.16 -28.34 -28.02
CA LEU A 20 10.46 -29.58 -27.72
C LEU A 20 10.60 -29.88 -26.22
N MET A 21 9.51 -29.80 -25.46
CA MET A 21 9.49 -30.26 -24.06
C MET A 21 9.39 -31.79 -24.01
N LYS A 22 10.36 -32.44 -23.35
CA LYS A 22 10.25 -33.84 -22.91
C LYS A 22 10.95 -34.00 -21.55
N GLY A 23 10.15 -34.12 -20.49
CA GLY A 23 10.64 -34.38 -19.12
C GLY A 23 11.33 -33.17 -18.48
N GLU A 24 11.45 -33.18 -17.14
CA GLU A 24 11.94 -32.10 -16.26
C GLU A 24 13.42 -31.73 -16.47
N SER A 25 13.83 -31.42 -17.70
CA SER A 25 15.19 -31.01 -18.03
C SER A 25 15.18 -30.22 -19.33
N VAL A 26 15.63 -28.95 -19.27
CA VAL A 26 15.83 -28.10 -20.44
C VAL A 26 17.23 -28.35 -20.99
N TYR A 27 17.33 -28.75 -22.25
CA TYR A 27 18.61 -28.89 -22.97
C TYR A 27 18.74 -27.82 -24.05
N ALA A 28 19.78 -26.97 -23.96
CA ALA A 28 20.22 -26.11 -25.05
C ALA A 28 21.46 -26.72 -25.71
N ARG A 29 21.50 -26.78 -27.05
CA ARG A 29 22.71 -27.13 -27.82
C ARG A 29 23.14 -25.94 -28.68
N ASP A 30 24.44 -25.63 -28.60
CA ASP A 30 25.26 -24.68 -29.36
C ASP A 30 24.54 -23.66 -30.27
N VAL A 31 24.53 -22.39 -29.84
CA VAL A 31 24.45 -21.25 -30.76
C VAL A 31 25.47 -20.18 -30.35
N SER A 32 26.26 -19.80 -31.35
CA SER A 32 27.41 -18.89 -31.32
C SER A 32 27.06 -17.44 -30.96
N LEU A 33 27.84 -16.88 -30.02
CA LEU A 33 28.29 -15.47 -29.90
C LEU A 33 27.39 -14.38 -30.53
N CYS A 34 26.38 -13.93 -29.77
CA CYS A 34 25.82 -12.57 -29.75
C CYS A 34 24.88 -12.46 -28.52
N PRO A 35 24.66 -11.27 -27.93
CA PRO A 35 23.76 -11.14 -26.78
C PRO A 35 22.32 -11.39 -27.25
N ILE A 36 21.79 -12.57 -26.98
CA ILE A 36 20.38 -12.89 -27.23
C ILE A 36 19.62 -12.52 -25.96
N THR A 37 18.79 -11.49 -26.05
CA THR A 37 17.77 -11.18 -25.04
C THR A 37 16.72 -12.29 -25.09
N LEU A 38 16.66 -13.13 -24.07
CA LEU A 38 15.67 -14.20 -23.98
C LEU A 38 14.40 -13.65 -23.31
N PHE A 39 13.37 -13.35 -24.10
CA PHE A 39 12.02 -13.15 -23.55
C PHE A 39 11.35 -14.51 -23.37
N CYS A 40 11.13 -14.92 -22.13
CA CYS A 40 10.26 -16.05 -21.83
C CYS A 40 8.98 -15.52 -21.18
N THR A 41 7.92 -15.36 -21.96
CA THR A 41 6.59 -15.10 -21.42
C THR A 41 5.95 -16.44 -21.08
N CYS A 42 5.97 -16.82 -19.80
CA CYS A 42 5.08 -17.88 -19.32
C CYS A 42 3.68 -17.30 -19.17
N ARG A 43 2.75 -17.72 -20.04
CA ARG A 43 1.32 -17.43 -19.88
C ARG A 43 0.74 -18.43 -18.88
N TYR A 44 0.79 -18.11 -17.59
CA TYR A 44 -0.13 -18.69 -16.62
C TYR A 44 -1.38 -17.80 -16.56
N PRO A 45 -2.60 -18.35 -16.51
CA PRO A 45 -3.77 -17.52 -16.29
C PRO A 45 -3.67 -16.97 -14.86
N LEU A 46 -3.66 -15.64 -14.74
CA LEU A 46 -3.69 -14.86 -13.49
C LEU A 46 -2.36 -14.80 -12.68
N LEU A 47 -1.33 -14.15 -13.22
CA LEU A 47 -0.40 -13.28 -12.46
C LEU A 47 0.54 -12.54 -13.42
N TRP A 48 0.70 -11.22 -13.28
CA TRP A 48 1.71 -10.44 -13.99
C TRP A 48 2.94 -10.30 -13.08
N VAL A 49 4.13 -10.71 -13.55
CA VAL A 49 5.41 -10.53 -12.83
C VAL A 49 6.28 -9.57 -13.63
N PRO A 50 6.89 -8.51 -13.04
CA PRO A 50 7.81 -7.64 -13.76
C PRO A 50 9.16 -8.33 -14.03
N ALA A 51 9.66 -8.18 -15.24
CA ALA A 51 10.95 -8.71 -15.69
C ALA A 51 12.13 -7.84 -15.20
N PHE A 52 13.19 -8.45 -14.64
CA PHE A 52 14.44 -7.76 -14.33
C PHE A 52 15.52 -7.99 -15.40
N LEU A 53 16.18 -6.90 -15.79
CA LEU A 53 17.25 -6.82 -16.77
C LEU A 53 18.62 -6.85 -16.06
N PHE A 54 19.54 -7.75 -16.45
CA PHE A 54 20.94 -7.67 -16.02
C PHE A 54 21.85 -7.47 -17.24
N THR A 55 22.54 -6.32 -17.28
CA THR A 55 23.66 -6.06 -18.18
C THR A 55 24.96 -6.36 -17.44
N LEU A 56 25.59 -7.50 -17.72
CA LEU A 56 26.92 -7.80 -17.20
C LEU A 56 27.99 -7.28 -18.18
N CYS A 57 28.63 -6.18 -17.80
CA CYS A 57 29.82 -5.65 -18.49
C CYS A 57 30.98 -6.64 -18.31
N LYS A 58 31.61 -7.06 -19.41
CA LYS A 58 32.64 -8.09 -19.42
C LYS A 58 34.03 -7.46 -19.35
N GLU A 59 34.68 -7.52 -18.20
CA GLU A 59 36.11 -7.25 -18.08
C GLU A 59 36.92 -8.44 -18.65
N LYS A 60 37.97 -8.10 -19.39
CA LYS A 60 38.61 -8.93 -20.41
C LYS A 60 39.79 -9.67 -19.78
N LEU A 61 39.68 -10.97 -19.49
CA LEU A 61 40.84 -11.84 -19.28
C LEU A 61 40.61 -13.29 -19.76
N MET A 62 41.70 -13.84 -20.28
CA MET A 62 41.82 -14.87 -21.31
C MET A 62 41.17 -16.26 -21.05
N LYS A 63 40.80 -16.89 -22.17
CA LYS A 63 40.26 -18.25 -22.34
C LYS A 63 41.04 -19.33 -21.59
N ARG A 64 40.33 -20.15 -20.81
CA ARG A 64 40.61 -21.59 -20.63
C ARG A 64 39.28 -22.34 -20.62
N HIS A 65 39.14 -23.30 -21.53
CA HIS A 65 37.97 -24.15 -21.68
C HIS A 65 37.62 -24.87 -20.37
N LEU A 66 36.49 -24.55 -19.76
CA LEU A 66 35.86 -25.33 -18.70
C LEU A 66 34.38 -25.47 -19.05
N ASN A 67 33.99 -26.63 -19.60
CA ASN A 67 32.59 -27.03 -19.64
C ASN A 67 32.14 -27.23 -18.19
N THR A 68 31.55 -26.21 -17.59
CA THR A 68 30.93 -26.28 -16.27
C THR A 68 29.43 -26.28 -16.48
N SER A 69 28.82 -27.46 -16.40
CA SER A 69 27.38 -27.59 -16.22
C SER A 69 27.07 -27.36 -14.74
N TYR A 70 26.27 -26.33 -14.46
CA TYR A 70 25.78 -26.05 -13.11
C TYR A 70 24.37 -26.63 -12.96
N ARG A 71 24.08 -27.32 -11.84
CA ARG A 71 22.72 -27.68 -11.47
C ARG A 71 22.29 -26.81 -10.29
N LEU A 72 21.12 -26.20 -10.41
CA LEU A 72 20.46 -25.56 -9.27
C LEU A 72 19.72 -26.65 -8.48
N VAL A 73 20.00 -26.74 -7.19
CA VAL A 73 19.34 -27.68 -6.28
C VAL A 73 18.62 -26.87 -5.20
N TRP A 74 17.34 -27.17 -5.01
CA TRP A 74 16.53 -26.54 -3.96
C TRP A 74 16.93 -27.08 -2.58
N ASN A 75 17.31 -26.19 -1.65
CA ASN A 75 17.60 -26.57 -0.27
C ASN A 75 16.39 -26.29 0.62
N HIS A 76 15.76 -27.36 1.11
CA HIS A 76 14.56 -27.28 1.96
C HIS A 76 14.84 -26.75 3.38
N ILE A 77 16.09 -26.69 3.83
CA ILE A 77 16.45 -26.17 5.17
C ILE A 77 16.64 -24.65 5.12
N THR A 78 17.26 -24.13 4.06
CA THR A 78 17.54 -22.68 3.93
C THR A 78 16.53 -21.94 3.07
N GLY A 79 15.59 -22.64 2.42
CA GLY A 79 14.57 -22.05 1.55
C GLY A 79 15.14 -21.40 0.29
N THR A 80 16.33 -21.82 -0.16
CA THR A 80 17.07 -21.15 -1.24
C THR A 80 17.60 -22.13 -2.29
N LEU A 81 17.73 -21.65 -3.53
CA LEU A 81 18.39 -22.38 -4.63
C LEU A 81 19.90 -22.29 -4.46
N VAL A 82 20.56 -23.43 -4.33
CA VAL A 82 22.01 -23.53 -4.21
C VAL A 82 22.59 -24.02 -5.54
N VAL A 83 23.62 -23.35 -6.02
CA VAL A 83 24.36 -23.78 -7.22
C VAL A 83 25.30 -24.92 -6.84
N ALA A 84 25.02 -26.13 -7.33
CA ALA A 84 25.94 -27.25 -7.22
C ALA A 84 26.71 -27.40 -8.55
N SER A 85 28.02 -27.19 -8.52
CA SER A 85 28.89 -27.56 -9.64
C SER A 85 29.29 -29.03 -9.51
N GLU A 86 28.98 -29.85 -10.51
CA GLU A 86 29.56 -31.19 -10.62
C GLU A 86 30.82 -31.11 -11.49
N LEU A 87 31.99 -31.41 -10.91
CA LEU A 87 33.26 -31.50 -11.64
C LEU A 87 33.26 -32.80 -12.48
N ALA A 88 32.86 -32.73 -13.74
CA ALA A 88 32.99 -33.87 -14.66
C ALA A 88 34.47 -34.11 -15.01
N ARG A 89 35.12 -35.12 -14.39
CA ARG A 89 36.48 -35.54 -14.75
C ARG A 89 36.48 -36.53 -15.90
N SER A 90 37.25 -36.23 -16.95
CA SER A 90 37.80 -37.24 -17.84
C SER A 90 38.93 -38.00 -17.12
N ARG A 91 38.89 -39.33 -17.24
CA ARG A 91 39.95 -40.33 -16.97
C ARG A 91 41.07 -39.95 -15.97
N GLY A 92 40.95 -40.48 -14.75
CA GLY A 92 42.05 -41.09 -13.98
C GLY A 92 43.21 -40.19 -13.49
N LYS A 93 43.07 -39.67 -12.27
CA LYS A 93 44.08 -39.65 -11.17
C LYS A 93 43.58 -38.79 -10.02
N ARG A 94 43.70 -39.30 -8.78
CA ARG A 94 43.29 -38.62 -7.54
C ARG A 94 44.04 -37.28 -7.40
N ALA A 95 43.31 -36.22 -7.11
CA ALA A 95 43.87 -34.97 -6.58
C ALA A 95 42.78 -34.23 -5.81
N GLY A 96 43.03 -34.11 -4.50
CA GLY A 96 42.66 -33.01 -3.59
C GLY A 96 41.21 -32.54 -3.60
N VAL A 97 40.52 -32.78 -2.49
CA VAL A 97 39.34 -32.03 -2.07
C VAL A 97 39.68 -30.54 -2.09
N ALA A 98 38.97 -29.76 -2.88
CA ALA A 98 38.88 -28.32 -2.73
C ALA A 98 37.39 -27.98 -2.68
N VAL A 99 36.86 -27.91 -1.45
CA VAL A 99 35.54 -27.33 -1.19
C VAL A 99 35.72 -25.82 -1.39
N ALA A 100 35.29 -25.31 -2.54
CA ALA A 100 35.14 -23.88 -2.71
C ALA A 100 33.82 -23.47 -2.04
N LEU A 101 33.88 -22.90 -0.83
CA LEU A 101 32.77 -22.14 -0.27
C LEU A 101 32.61 -20.88 -1.13
N SER A 102 31.67 -20.92 -2.08
CA SER A 102 31.26 -19.73 -2.81
C SER A 102 30.31 -18.90 -1.94
N LEU A 103 30.76 -17.68 -1.64
CA LEU A 103 30.07 -16.60 -0.94
C LEU A 103 28.63 -16.43 -1.49
N ALA A 104 27.62 -16.71 -0.66
CA ALA A 104 26.24 -16.40 -0.98
C ALA A 104 26.07 -14.87 -0.89
N ALA A 105 25.95 -14.21 -2.03
CA ALA A 105 25.40 -12.87 -2.07
C ALA A 105 23.95 -12.99 -1.59
N VAL A 106 23.68 -12.52 -0.38
CA VAL A 106 22.32 -12.37 0.14
C VAL A 106 21.70 -11.23 -0.65
N THR A 107 21.14 -11.54 -1.82
CA THR A 107 20.13 -10.67 -2.40
C THR A 107 18.94 -10.79 -1.45
N SER A 108 18.68 -9.74 -0.67
CA SER A 108 17.47 -9.64 0.14
C SER A 108 16.30 -9.93 -0.78
N VAL A 109 15.74 -11.14 -0.65
CA VAL A 109 14.40 -11.42 -1.16
C VAL A 109 13.52 -10.36 -0.50
N PRO A 110 12.69 -9.61 -1.24
CA PRO A 110 11.68 -8.81 -0.57
C PRO A 110 10.90 -9.78 0.31
N ALA A 111 11.09 -9.69 1.62
CA ALA A 111 10.25 -10.38 2.56
C ALA A 111 8.87 -9.82 2.27
N LEU A 112 7.99 -10.63 1.66
CA LEU A 112 6.57 -10.33 1.68
C LEU A 112 6.24 -10.13 3.15
N ALA A 113 5.95 -8.88 3.53
CA ALA A 113 5.59 -8.55 4.90
C ALA A 113 4.46 -9.49 5.30
N ALA A 114 4.73 -10.40 6.22
CA ALA A 114 3.69 -11.25 6.75
C ALA A 114 2.75 -10.33 7.53
N ASP A 115 1.45 -10.42 7.28
CA ASP A 115 0.44 -9.69 8.03
C ASP A 115 0.67 -9.91 9.53
N THR A 116 0.87 -8.83 10.27
CA THR A 116 0.96 -8.88 11.73
C THR A 116 -0.45 -8.89 12.29
N VAL A 117 -0.89 -10.03 12.83
CA VAL A 117 -2.23 -10.16 13.39
C VAL A 117 -2.18 -10.06 14.90
N VAL A 118 -2.84 -9.03 15.46
CA VAL A 118 -3.05 -8.86 16.91
C VAL A 118 -4.35 -9.56 17.27
N GLN A 119 -4.26 -10.70 17.98
CA GLN A 119 -5.42 -11.52 18.30
C GLN A 119 -6.29 -10.90 19.38
N ALA A 120 -7.54 -11.35 19.50
CA ALA A 120 -8.42 -10.91 20.58
C ALA A 120 -7.79 -11.18 21.96
N GLY A 121 -7.78 -10.16 22.84
CA GLY A 121 -7.14 -10.20 24.15
C GLY A 121 -5.62 -9.98 24.13
N GLU A 122 -5.00 -9.93 22.95
CA GLU A 122 -3.61 -9.50 22.79
C GLU A 122 -3.52 -7.97 22.84
N THR A 123 -2.43 -7.46 23.40
CA THR A 123 -2.09 -6.04 23.34
C THR A 123 -0.69 -5.88 22.79
N VAL A 124 -0.57 -5.13 21.71
CA VAL A 124 0.71 -4.67 21.18
C VAL A 124 0.87 -3.19 21.48
N ASN A 125 2.09 -2.78 21.81
CA ASN A 125 2.42 -1.40 22.09
C ASN A 125 3.59 -0.99 21.21
N ASP A 126 3.47 0.19 20.65
CA ASP A 126 4.41 0.82 19.74
C ASP A 126 4.69 -0.04 18.50
N GLY A 127 5.35 0.57 17.52
CA GLY A 127 5.71 -0.09 16.28
C GLY A 127 5.53 0.84 15.09
N THR A 128 6.10 0.43 13.97
CA THR A 128 6.00 1.20 12.74
C THR A 128 5.66 0.27 11.59
N LEU A 129 4.60 0.60 10.85
CA LEU A 129 4.22 -0.08 9.61
C LEU A 129 4.78 0.70 8.43
N THR A 130 5.62 0.05 7.63
CA THR A 130 6.32 0.65 6.48
C THR A 130 6.29 -0.32 5.30
N ASN A 131 6.72 0.07 4.09
CA ASN A 131 6.99 -0.89 3.01
C ASN A 131 5.86 -1.91 2.70
N HIS A 132 4.61 -1.47 2.76
CA HIS A 132 3.40 -2.29 2.62
C HIS A 132 3.15 -3.32 3.72
N ASP A 133 3.78 -3.15 4.89
CA ASP A 133 3.46 -3.88 6.12
C ASP A 133 2.00 -3.70 6.47
N ASN A 134 1.35 -4.82 6.79
CA ASN A 134 -0.05 -4.86 7.17
C ASN A 134 -0.17 -5.31 8.64
N GLN A 135 -0.99 -4.60 9.42
CA GLN A 135 -1.35 -5.01 10.77
C GLN A 135 -2.86 -5.17 10.89
N ILE A 136 -3.31 -6.38 11.20
CA ILE A 136 -4.74 -6.71 11.39
C ILE A 136 -5.01 -6.81 12.90
N VAL A 137 -5.87 -5.96 13.42
CA VAL A 137 -6.10 -5.83 14.87
C VAL A 137 -7.50 -6.34 15.25
N PHE A 138 -7.55 -7.47 15.94
CA PHE A 138 -8.73 -7.98 16.66
C PHE A 138 -8.63 -7.73 18.18
N GLY A 139 -7.42 -7.51 18.70
CA GLY A 139 -7.14 -7.14 20.10
C GLY A 139 -6.95 -5.64 20.30
N THR A 140 -5.84 -5.25 20.91
CA THR A 140 -5.51 -3.85 21.18
C THR A 140 -4.13 -3.48 20.62
N ALA A 141 -4.04 -2.35 19.91
CA ALA A 141 -2.78 -1.80 19.41
C ALA A 141 -2.59 -0.34 19.87
N ASN A 142 -1.58 -0.08 20.69
CA ASN A 142 -1.33 1.27 21.23
C ASN A 142 -0.08 1.89 20.60
N GLY A 143 -0.08 3.18 20.30
CA GLY A 143 1.13 3.92 19.93
C GLY A 143 1.72 3.57 18.55
N MET A 144 0.95 2.91 17.68
CA MET A 144 1.43 2.53 16.36
C MET A 144 1.70 3.75 15.48
N THR A 145 2.80 3.73 14.72
CA THR A 145 3.06 4.68 13.64
C THR A 145 2.83 4.00 12.29
N ILE A 146 2.03 4.61 11.42
CA ILE A 146 1.67 4.07 10.11
C ILE A 146 2.22 4.98 9.01
N SER A 147 3.04 4.43 8.13
CA SER A 147 3.68 5.15 7.01
C SER A 147 3.52 4.41 5.68
N THR A 148 2.52 3.53 5.56
CA THR A 148 2.23 2.76 4.34
C THR A 148 0.74 2.43 4.22
N GLY A 149 0.28 2.06 3.02
CA GLY A 149 -1.09 1.62 2.75
C GLY A 149 -1.99 2.67 2.08
N LEU A 150 -1.48 3.85 1.72
CA LEU A 150 -2.25 4.92 1.05
C LEU A 150 -1.76 5.22 -0.37
N GLU A 151 -1.29 4.20 -1.09
CA GLU A 151 -0.66 4.40 -2.41
C GLU A 151 -1.63 4.92 -3.48
N TYR A 152 -2.91 4.55 -3.39
CA TYR A 152 -3.94 4.86 -4.37
C TYR A 152 -5.14 5.62 -3.76
N GLY A 153 -4.95 6.23 -2.59
CA GLY A 153 -6.00 6.91 -1.82
C GLY A 153 -6.76 5.95 -0.88
N PRO A 154 -7.52 6.46 0.08
CA PRO A 154 -8.02 5.70 1.27
C PRO A 154 -8.94 4.52 0.98
N ASP A 155 -9.70 4.62 -0.10
CA ASP A 155 -10.81 3.71 -0.41
C ASP A 155 -10.45 2.75 -1.53
N ASN A 156 -9.19 2.75 -1.96
CA ASN A 156 -8.75 1.89 -3.03
C ASN A 156 -8.36 0.51 -2.48
N GLU A 157 -9.04 -0.52 -2.96
CA GLU A 157 -8.75 -1.92 -2.61
C GLU A 157 -7.38 -2.40 -3.10
N ALA A 158 -6.77 -1.69 -4.06
CA ALA A 158 -5.42 -1.98 -4.54
C ALA A 158 -4.31 -1.53 -3.59
N ASN A 159 -4.63 -0.76 -2.53
CA ASN A 159 -3.65 -0.42 -1.51
C ASN A 159 -3.13 -1.67 -0.82
N THR A 160 -1.84 -1.65 -0.48
CA THR A 160 -1.20 -2.75 0.23
C THR A 160 -0.50 -2.20 1.47
N GLY A 161 -0.82 -2.78 2.63
CA GLY A 161 -0.31 -2.35 3.93
C GLY A 161 -1.27 -1.45 4.70
N GLY A 162 -0.78 -0.93 5.82
CA GLY A 162 -1.54 -0.09 6.75
C GLY A 162 -2.05 -0.86 7.96
N GLN A 163 -2.84 -0.20 8.79
CA GLN A 163 -3.45 -0.81 9.98
C GLN A 163 -4.94 -1.00 9.79
N TRP A 164 -5.42 -2.22 10.03
CA TRP A 164 -6.78 -2.66 9.80
C TRP A 164 -7.40 -3.05 11.12
N ILE A 165 -8.26 -2.19 11.66
CA ILE A 165 -8.97 -2.41 12.93
C ILE A 165 -10.25 -3.17 12.62
N GLN A 166 -10.27 -4.43 13.04
CA GLN A 166 -11.38 -5.34 12.81
C GLN A 166 -12.45 -5.20 13.89
N ASN A 167 -13.57 -5.89 13.71
CA ASN A 167 -14.62 -5.96 14.73
C ASN A 167 -14.07 -6.42 16.09
N GLY A 168 -14.31 -5.63 17.15
CA GLY A 168 -13.79 -5.85 18.50
C GLY A 168 -12.35 -5.38 18.71
N GLY A 169 -11.64 -5.04 17.62
CA GLY A 169 -10.31 -4.45 17.66
C GLY A 169 -10.34 -3.01 18.16
N THR A 170 -9.30 -2.63 18.90
CA THR A 170 -9.09 -1.27 19.40
C THR A 170 -7.69 -0.78 19.03
N ALA A 171 -7.58 0.44 18.53
CA ALA A 171 -6.27 1.10 18.43
C ALA A 171 -6.26 2.47 19.11
N ASN A 172 -5.22 2.75 19.89
CA ASN A 172 -5.11 3.98 20.67
C ASN A 172 -3.81 4.71 20.31
N ASN A 173 -3.86 6.05 20.31
CA ASN A 173 -2.70 6.91 20.12
C ASN A 173 -1.92 6.59 18.82
N THR A 174 -2.64 6.21 17.77
CA THR A 174 -2.02 5.89 16.48
C THR A 174 -1.60 7.17 15.77
N THR A 175 -0.38 7.19 15.23
CA THR A 175 0.10 8.28 14.38
C THR A 175 0.11 7.81 12.93
N VAL A 176 -0.72 8.42 12.09
CA VAL A 176 -0.78 8.17 10.66
C VAL A 176 0.01 9.26 9.94
N THR A 177 1.11 8.89 9.29
CA THR A 177 2.01 9.81 8.59
C THR A 177 1.77 9.77 7.08
N GLY A 178 2.50 10.58 6.30
CA GLY A 178 2.38 10.60 4.85
C GLY A 178 2.51 9.20 4.23
N GLY A 179 1.53 8.81 3.42
CA GLY A 179 1.44 7.46 2.83
C GLY A 179 0.84 6.39 3.75
N GLY A 180 0.54 6.72 5.01
CA GLY A 180 -0.10 5.83 5.97
C GLY A 180 -1.61 5.73 5.81
N LEU A 181 -2.16 4.52 5.94
CA LEU A 181 -3.59 4.27 6.00
C LEU A 181 -3.98 3.55 7.29
N GLN A 182 -4.90 4.13 8.06
CA GLN A 182 -5.65 3.43 9.10
C GLN A 182 -7.08 3.13 8.59
N ARG A 183 -7.41 1.85 8.41
CA ARG A 183 -8.76 1.40 8.07
C ARG A 183 -9.46 0.89 9.32
N VAL A 184 -10.58 1.50 9.67
CA VAL A 184 -11.40 1.13 10.83
C VAL A 184 -12.68 0.50 10.30
N ASN A 185 -12.73 -0.83 10.30
CA ASN A 185 -13.87 -1.59 9.78
C ASN A 185 -15.06 -1.57 10.78
N PRO A 186 -16.26 -1.99 10.36
CA PRO A 186 -17.43 -2.06 11.24
C PRO A 186 -17.14 -2.84 12.53
N GLY A 187 -17.49 -2.23 13.68
CA GLY A 187 -17.23 -2.78 15.01
C GLY A 187 -15.80 -2.57 15.54
N GLY A 188 -14.90 -1.99 14.73
CA GLY A 188 -13.59 -1.52 15.19
C GLY A 188 -13.67 -0.15 15.85
N SER A 189 -12.78 0.12 16.81
CA SER A 189 -12.72 1.39 17.52
C SER A 189 -11.31 1.97 17.54
N VAL A 190 -11.19 3.28 17.32
CA VAL A 190 -9.91 3.99 17.46
C VAL A 190 -10.06 5.23 18.34
N SER A 191 -9.01 5.54 19.10
CA SER A 191 -8.97 6.72 19.95
C SER A 191 -7.64 7.48 19.84
N ASP A 192 -7.73 8.79 19.96
CA ASP A 192 -6.59 9.71 19.98
C ASP A 192 -5.65 9.55 18.77
N THR A 193 -6.22 9.22 17.61
CA THR A 193 -5.47 9.10 16.34
C THR A 193 -5.01 10.48 15.87
N VAL A 194 -3.73 10.62 15.51
CA VAL A 194 -3.18 11.82 14.88
C VAL A 194 -2.85 11.50 13.42
N ILE A 195 -3.45 12.24 12.48
CA ILE A 195 -3.26 12.07 11.04
C ILE A 195 -2.53 13.29 10.49
N SER A 196 -1.31 13.10 10.02
CA SER A 196 -0.46 14.15 9.46
C SER A 196 -0.64 14.29 7.95
N ALA A 197 -0.06 15.34 7.37
CA ALA A 197 -0.09 15.62 5.94
C ALA A 197 0.18 14.38 5.07
N GLY A 198 -0.78 14.08 4.17
CA GLY A 198 -0.74 12.95 3.25
C GLY A 198 -0.99 11.58 3.89
N GLY A 199 -1.38 11.53 5.16
CA GLY A 199 -1.91 10.33 5.83
C GLY A 199 -3.43 10.30 5.79
N GLY A 200 -4.00 9.10 5.94
CA GLY A 200 -5.43 8.89 5.78
C GLY A 200 -6.06 7.91 6.77
N GLN A 201 -7.32 8.17 7.14
CA GLN A 201 -8.16 7.21 7.88
C GLN A 201 -9.48 6.96 7.15
N SER A 202 -9.71 5.70 6.77
CA SER A 202 -11.00 5.22 6.24
C SER A 202 -11.81 4.63 7.39
N LEU A 203 -12.93 5.27 7.74
CA LEU A 203 -13.69 5.01 8.97
C LEU A 203 -15.09 4.47 8.66
N GLN A 204 -15.33 3.20 8.95
CA GLN A 204 -16.63 2.51 8.94
C GLN A 204 -17.05 2.03 10.35
N GLY A 205 -16.12 2.07 11.31
CA GLY A 205 -16.37 1.83 12.73
C GLY A 205 -16.51 3.13 13.52
N GLN A 206 -15.86 3.20 14.68
CA GLN A 206 -15.87 4.38 15.55
C GLN A 206 -14.49 5.00 15.71
N ALA A 207 -14.41 6.33 15.62
CA ALA A 207 -13.21 7.09 15.93
C ALA A 207 -13.53 8.19 16.97
N VAL A 208 -12.68 8.29 17.99
CA VAL A 208 -12.82 9.29 19.06
C VAL A 208 -11.54 10.14 19.12
N ASN A 209 -11.69 11.46 19.23
CA ASN A 209 -10.59 12.43 19.36
C ASN A 209 -9.54 12.36 18.25
N THR A 210 -9.97 12.20 17.00
CA THR A 210 -9.03 12.22 15.88
C THR A 210 -8.52 13.65 15.64
N THR A 211 -7.22 13.83 15.45
CA THR A 211 -6.61 15.13 15.09
C THR A 211 -6.07 15.09 13.68
N LEU A 212 -6.54 15.99 12.80
CA LEU A 212 -6.12 16.10 11.41
C LEU A 212 -5.17 17.29 11.22
N ASN A 213 -3.87 17.02 11.09
CA ASN A 213 -2.81 18.00 10.87
C ASN A 213 -2.32 17.94 9.41
N GLY A 214 -3.20 18.30 8.48
CA GLY A 214 -2.98 18.15 7.03
C GLY A 214 -3.38 16.78 6.48
N GLY A 215 -3.79 15.86 7.35
CA GLY A 215 -4.28 14.53 6.97
C GLY A 215 -5.78 14.49 6.73
N GLU A 216 -6.25 13.32 6.31
CA GLU A 216 -7.60 13.13 5.80
C GLU A 216 -8.37 12.04 6.59
N GLN A 217 -9.64 12.30 6.90
CA GLN A 217 -10.55 11.34 7.50
C GLN A 217 -11.81 11.21 6.64
N TRP A 218 -12.06 10.00 6.14
CA TRP A 218 -13.28 9.66 5.41
C TRP A 218 -14.18 8.84 6.31
N VAL A 219 -15.28 9.44 6.75
CA VAL A 219 -16.32 8.77 7.52
C VAL A 219 -17.32 8.19 6.52
N HIS A 220 -17.36 6.86 6.43
CA HIS A 220 -18.25 6.11 5.55
C HIS A 220 -19.60 5.86 6.21
N GLU A 221 -20.55 5.34 5.43
CA GLU A 221 -21.83 4.83 5.91
C GLU A 221 -21.64 4.00 7.20
N ASP A 222 -22.50 4.24 8.19
CA ASP A 222 -22.46 3.68 9.55
C ASP A 222 -21.23 4.07 10.41
N GLY A 223 -20.26 4.77 9.84
CA GLY A 223 -19.10 5.30 10.54
C GLY A 223 -19.46 6.47 11.46
N ILE A 224 -18.86 6.48 12.65
CA ILE A 224 -19.09 7.52 13.66
C ILE A 224 -17.76 8.15 14.08
N ALA A 225 -17.58 9.43 13.77
CA ALA A 225 -16.47 10.25 14.25
C ALA A 225 -16.93 11.16 15.40
N THR A 226 -16.24 11.15 16.54
CA THR A 226 -16.56 12.00 17.69
C THR A 226 -15.36 12.82 18.09
N GLY A 227 -15.53 14.14 18.22
CA GLY A 227 -14.48 15.04 18.70
C GLY A 227 -13.30 15.18 17.72
N THR A 228 -13.53 15.05 16.41
CA THR A 228 -12.46 15.29 15.42
C THR A 228 -12.04 16.77 15.44
N VAL A 229 -10.75 17.02 15.54
CA VAL A 229 -10.16 18.37 15.43
C VAL A 229 -9.44 18.50 14.09
N ILE A 230 -9.91 19.43 13.26
CA ILE A 230 -9.37 19.67 11.92
C ILE A 230 -8.48 20.93 11.96
N ASN A 231 -7.17 20.72 11.90
CA ASN A 231 -6.16 21.78 11.88
C ASN A 231 -5.70 22.07 10.45
N GLU A 232 -4.68 22.92 10.29
CA GLU A 232 -4.18 23.42 9.00
C GLU A 232 -4.13 22.32 7.92
N LYS A 233 -4.88 22.55 6.82
CA LYS A 233 -5.00 21.66 5.65
C LYS A 233 -5.57 20.27 5.93
N GLY A 234 -6.06 20.00 7.13
CA GLY A 234 -6.78 18.76 7.43
C GLY A 234 -8.13 18.74 6.71
N TRP A 235 -8.62 17.54 6.41
CA TRP A 235 -9.91 17.37 5.76
C TRP A 235 -10.71 16.21 6.35
N GLN A 236 -11.95 16.49 6.74
CA GLN A 236 -12.93 15.48 7.14
C GLN A 236 -14.07 15.43 6.12
N ALA A 237 -14.28 14.27 5.52
CA ALA A 237 -15.41 14.00 4.63
C ALA A 237 -16.40 13.05 5.31
N ILE A 238 -17.62 13.53 5.55
CA ILE A 238 -18.69 12.75 6.17
C ILE A 238 -19.62 12.30 5.05
N LYS A 239 -19.56 11.02 4.67
CA LYS A 239 -20.35 10.47 3.56
C LYS A 239 -21.81 10.26 3.98
N SER A 240 -22.66 9.99 2.99
CA SER A 240 -24.06 9.66 3.24
C SER A 240 -24.17 8.47 4.20
N GLY A 241 -25.09 8.54 5.16
CA GLY A 241 -25.26 7.55 6.23
C GLY A 241 -24.20 7.59 7.34
N ALA A 242 -23.23 8.49 7.27
CA ALA A 242 -22.20 8.68 8.29
C ALA A 242 -22.56 9.80 9.27
N VAL A 243 -22.01 9.74 10.48
CA VAL A 243 -22.22 10.77 11.52
C VAL A 243 -20.89 11.29 12.05
N ALA A 244 -20.73 12.62 12.08
CA ALA A 244 -19.71 13.26 12.90
C ALA A 244 -20.33 14.11 14.01
N THR A 245 -19.77 14.01 15.21
CA THR A 245 -20.22 14.78 16.36
C THR A 245 -19.08 15.55 16.99
N ASP A 246 -19.37 16.77 17.46
CA ASP A 246 -18.45 17.60 18.21
C ASP A 246 -17.14 17.93 17.44
N THR A 247 -17.22 18.00 16.10
CA THR A 247 -16.08 18.37 15.26
C THR A 247 -15.68 19.83 15.51
N VAL A 248 -14.38 20.08 15.64
CA VAL A 248 -13.80 21.44 15.69
C VAL A 248 -13.05 21.70 14.39
N VAL A 249 -13.43 22.77 13.67
CA VAL A 249 -12.87 23.12 12.35
C VAL A 249 -12.05 24.40 12.45
N ASN A 250 -10.75 24.32 12.14
CA ASN A 250 -9.79 25.44 12.24
C ASN A 250 -9.12 25.79 10.88
N THR A 251 -9.56 25.20 9.77
CA THR A 251 -8.99 25.41 8.42
C THR A 251 -10.06 25.35 7.33
N GLY A 252 -9.73 25.81 6.13
CA GLY A 252 -10.53 25.70 4.91
C GLY A 252 -11.16 27.01 4.42
N ALA A 253 -11.11 28.08 5.21
CA ALA A 253 -11.59 29.43 4.86
C ALA A 253 -10.46 30.48 4.81
N GLU A 254 -9.19 30.08 4.69
CA GLU A 254 -8.04 31.00 4.69
C GLU A 254 -8.09 32.05 3.57
N GLY A 255 -8.72 31.71 2.43
CA GLY A 255 -8.92 32.61 1.30
C GLY A 255 -10.18 33.50 1.41
N GLY A 256 -10.97 33.37 2.48
CA GLY A 256 -12.27 34.01 2.63
C GLY A 256 -13.43 33.21 2.00
N PRO A 257 -14.67 33.75 2.05
CA PRO A 257 -15.88 33.03 1.64
C PRO A 257 -15.98 32.79 0.13
N ASP A 258 -15.28 33.60 -0.68
CA ASP A 258 -15.27 33.50 -2.15
C ASP A 258 -14.09 32.66 -2.68
N ALA A 259 -13.24 32.12 -1.80
CA ALA A 259 -12.11 31.31 -2.22
C ALA A 259 -12.60 30.00 -2.85
N GLU A 260 -11.86 29.52 -3.85
CA GLU A 260 -12.13 28.20 -4.41
C GLU A 260 -12.09 27.15 -3.30
N ASN A 261 -13.12 26.32 -3.26
CA ASN A 261 -13.25 25.23 -2.30
C ASN A 261 -12.07 24.25 -2.49
N GLY A 262 -11.06 24.32 -1.64
CA GLY A 262 -10.04 23.26 -1.54
C GLY A 262 -10.56 22.08 -0.73
N ASP A 263 -9.94 20.91 -0.88
CA ASP A 263 -10.21 19.69 -0.09
C ASP A 263 -9.66 19.86 1.35
N THR A 264 -10.21 20.82 2.10
CA THR A 264 -9.81 21.16 3.48
C THR A 264 -11.02 21.59 4.30
N GLY A 265 -10.93 21.47 5.62
CA GLY A 265 -12.04 21.73 6.53
C GLY A 265 -12.97 20.52 6.64
N GLN A 266 -14.28 20.76 6.77
CA GLN A 266 -15.28 19.70 6.90
C GLN A 266 -16.25 19.72 5.72
N THR A 267 -16.39 18.60 5.01
CA THR A 267 -17.43 18.40 3.99
C THR A 267 -18.47 17.40 4.49
N VAL A 268 -19.74 17.80 4.49
CA VAL A 268 -20.86 17.05 5.06
C VAL A 268 -21.80 16.59 3.94
N TYR A 269 -21.76 15.30 3.60
CA TYR A 269 -22.77 14.62 2.78
C TYR A 269 -23.75 13.80 3.63
N GLY A 270 -23.35 13.36 4.83
CA GLY A 270 -24.20 12.73 5.84
C GLY A 270 -24.64 13.71 6.92
N ASP A 271 -24.45 13.34 8.18
CA ASP A 271 -24.87 14.15 9.33
C ASP A 271 -23.68 14.69 10.14
N ALA A 272 -23.66 15.99 10.39
CA ALA A 272 -22.74 16.65 11.31
C ALA A 272 -23.51 17.30 12.46
N VAL A 273 -23.14 17.01 13.71
CA VAL A 273 -23.86 17.49 14.90
C VAL A 273 -22.90 18.19 15.86
N ARG A 274 -23.29 19.37 16.37
CA ARG A 274 -22.49 20.19 17.30
C ARG A 274 -21.11 20.57 16.75
N THR A 275 -21.02 20.85 15.44
CA THR A 275 -19.78 21.35 14.84
C THR A 275 -19.46 22.75 15.37
N THR A 276 -18.22 22.97 15.79
CA THR A 276 -17.66 24.29 16.09
C THR A 276 -16.74 24.72 14.95
N ILE A 277 -17.05 25.86 14.32
CA ILE A 277 -16.25 26.45 13.25
C ILE A 277 -15.54 27.68 13.82
N ASN A 278 -14.23 27.58 13.98
CA ASN A 278 -13.39 28.67 14.47
C ASN A 278 -12.95 29.58 13.31
N LYS A 279 -12.14 30.60 13.63
CA LYS A 279 -11.48 31.43 12.63
C LYS A 279 -10.75 30.56 11.60
N ASN A 280 -10.92 30.89 10.32
CA ASN A 280 -10.43 30.15 9.16
C ASN A 280 -11.04 28.76 8.98
N GLY A 281 -11.93 28.32 9.87
CA GLY A 281 -12.65 27.06 9.73
C GLY A 281 -13.71 27.15 8.64
N ARG A 282 -13.87 26.05 7.89
CA ARG A 282 -14.94 25.93 6.91
C ARG A 282 -15.71 24.62 7.00
N GLN A 283 -17.02 24.71 7.07
CA GLN A 283 -17.94 23.58 6.86
C GLN A 283 -18.71 23.78 5.55
N ILE A 284 -18.67 22.78 4.68
CA ILE A 284 -19.53 22.70 3.49
C ILE A 284 -20.59 21.65 3.76
N VAL A 285 -21.86 22.07 3.81
CA VAL A 285 -23.00 21.15 3.86
C VAL A 285 -23.45 20.89 2.43
N ALA A 286 -23.15 19.71 1.89
CA ALA A 286 -23.52 19.31 0.53
C ALA A 286 -25.05 19.13 0.42
N ALA A 287 -25.55 18.97 -0.81
CA ALA A 287 -26.99 18.94 -1.10
C ALA A 287 -27.79 17.90 -0.30
N GLU A 288 -27.17 16.75 0.03
CA GLU A 288 -27.80 15.68 0.83
C GLU A 288 -27.41 15.72 2.31
N GLY A 289 -26.48 16.61 2.69
CA GLY A 289 -25.96 16.69 4.04
C GLY A 289 -26.85 17.48 4.98
N THR A 290 -26.78 17.14 6.26
CA THR A 290 -27.40 17.89 7.36
C THR A 290 -26.34 18.29 8.38
N ALA A 291 -26.28 19.57 8.72
CA ALA A 291 -25.53 20.09 9.86
C ALA A 291 -26.52 20.56 10.93
N ASN A 292 -26.36 20.10 12.17
CA ASN A 292 -27.25 20.43 13.28
C ASN A 292 -26.46 21.01 14.46
N THR A 293 -26.95 22.12 15.03
CA THR A 293 -26.36 22.80 16.20
C THR A 293 -24.94 23.28 15.90
N THR A 294 -24.71 23.81 14.69
CA THR A 294 -23.41 24.36 14.31
C THR A 294 -23.18 25.71 15.00
N VAL A 295 -21.98 25.94 15.56
CA VAL A 295 -21.56 27.25 16.06
C VAL A 295 -20.46 27.78 15.14
N VAL A 296 -20.67 28.96 14.56
CA VAL A 296 -19.68 29.64 13.70
C VAL A 296 -19.19 30.89 14.42
N TYR A 297 -17.89 30.91 14.74
CA TYR A 297 -17.24 32.08 15.33
C TYR A 297 -16.72 33.05 14.25
N ALA A 298 -16.40 34.27 14.67
CA ALA A 298 -15.77 35.28 13.83
C ALA A 298 -14.62 34.75 12.94
N GLY A 299 -14.83 34.85 11.61
CA GLY A 299 -13.89 34.40 10.60
C GLY A 299 -14.01 32.92 10.20
N GLY A 300 -15.01 32.21 10.72
CA GLY A 300 -15.43 30.90 10.21
C GLY A 300 -16.49 31.03 9.10
N ASP A 301 -16.62 29.98 8.29
CA ASP A 301 -17.58 29.89 7.18
C ASP A 301 -18.38 28.58 7.26
N GLN A 302 -19.70 28.70 7.13
CA GLN A 302 -20.58 27.58 6.82
C GLN A 302 -21.27 27.84 5.47
N THR A 303 -20.93 27.03 4.46
CA THR A 303 -21.58 27.05 3.15
C THR A 303 -22.64 25.95 3.08
N VAL A 304 -23.88 26.29 2.75
CA VAL A 304 -25.02 25.36 2.85
C VAL A 304 -25.69 25.15 1.48
N HIS A 305 -25.58 23.93 0.96
CA HIS A 305 -26.32 23.43 -0.19
C HIS A 305 -27.45 22.46 0.22
N GLY A 306 -27.30 21.80 1.37
CA GLY A 306 -28.31 20.91 1.98
C GLY A 306 -29.05 21.59 3.13
N HIS A 307 -29.02 20.99 4.31
CA HIS A 307 -29.75 21.46 5.49
C HIS A 307 -28.82 21.91 6.61
N ALA A 308 -28.99 23.13 7.11
CA ALA A 308 -28.38 23.60 8.35
C ALA A 308 -29.48 23.93 9.36
N LEU A 309 -29.46 23.27 10.51
CA LEU A 309 -30.43 23.39 11.59
C LEU A 309 -29.74 23.94 12.82
N ASP A 310 -30.36 24.91 13.50
CA ASP A 310 -29.87 25.50 14.75
C ASP A 310 -28.44 26.06 14.67
N THR A 311 -28.08 26.69 13.54
CA THR A 311 -26.80 27.39 13.40
C THR A 311 -26.78 28.66 14.25
N THR A 312 -25.76 28.80 15.10
CA THR A 312 -25.45 30.01 15.88
C THR A 312 -24.25 30.73 15.29
N LEU A 313 -24.36 32.04 15.05
CA LEU A 313 -23.26 32.90 14.61
C LEU A 313 -22.80 33.76 15.80
N ASN A 314 -21.54 33.61 16.21
CA ASN A 314 -20.94 34.27 17.39
C ASN A 314 -19.79 35.22 17.03
#